data_AF-A0A239E5H9-F1
#
_entry.id   AF-A0A239E5H9-F1
#
_cell.length_a   1.000
_cell.length_b   1.000
_cell.length_c   1.000
_cell.angle_alpha   90.00
_cell.angle_beta   90.00
_cell.angle_gamma   90.00
#
_symmetry.space_group_name_H-M   'P 1'
#
loop_
_entity.id
_entity.type
_entity.pdbx_description
1 polymer ?
#
loop_
_entity_poly.entity_id
_entity_poly.type
_entity_poly.pdbx_seq_one_letter_code
_entity_poly.pdbx_strand_id
1 'polypeptide(L)'
;MTDTTPTTAPKAYEDLAALITAVDNEDRDGIQMMLAALSIDEFEELRVAAVEVQRHHLWIYARVHDELNRSLNNDQIQEDTHGA
;
A
#
# COMPACT_ATOMS: atom_id res chain seq x y z
N MET A 1 12.75 25.99 -9.48
CA MET A 1 11.79 25.55 -8.45
C MET A 1 11.13 24.29 -8.99
N THR A 2 11.48 23.13 -8.47
CA THR A 2 10.74 21.89 -8.77
C THR A 2 9.45 21.96 -7.97
N ASP A 3 8.37 22.23 -8.69
CA ASP A 3 7.02 22.05 -8.18
C ASP A 3 6.90 20.57 -7.77
N THR A 4 6.81 20.34 -6.48
CA THR A 4 6.69 19.01 -5.85
C THR A 4 5.34 18.91 -5.18
N THR A 5 4.33 19.57 -5.75
CA THR A 5 2.95 19.26 -5.41
C THR A 5 2.75 17.77 -5.70
N PRO A 6 2.43 16.93 -4.71
CA PRO A 6 2.06 15.56 -4.97
C PRO A 6 0.85 15.65 -5.88
N THR A 7 1.01 15.29 -7.15
CA THR A 7 -0.13 15.15 -8.04
C THR A 7 -0.95 14.00 -7.47
N THR A 8 -1.98 14.34 -6.70
CA THR A 8 -3.05 13.42 -6.35
C THR A 8 -3.84 13.18 -7.63
N ALA A 9 -3.22 12.51 -8.61
CA ALA A 9 -3.83 12.09 -9.86
C ALA A 9 -4.73 10.89 -9.50
N PRO A 10 -6.06 11.05 -9.37
CA PRO A 10 -6.91 9.97 -8.89
C PRO A 10 -6.85 8.76 -9.85
N LYS A 11 -6.67 9.05 -11.14
CA LYS A 11 -6.43 8.06 -12.19
C LYS A 11 -5.24 7.14 -11.90
N ALA A 12 -4.09 7.67 -11.45
CA ALA A 12 -2.91 6.85 -11.18
C ALA A 12 -3.14 5.82 -10.06
N TYR A 13 -3.95 6.18 -9.06
CA TYR A 13 -4.36 5.26 -8.00
C TYR A 13 -5.37 4.21 -8.48
N GLU A 14 -6.30 4.59 -9.36
CA GLU A 14 -7.24 3.66 -10.01
C GLU A 14 -6.52 2.66 -10.91
N ASP A 15 -5.61 3.15 -11.76
CA ASP A 15 -4.78 2.33 -12.66
C ASP A 15 -3.88 1.38 -11.85
N LEU A 16 -3.31 1.84 -10.74
CA LEU A 16 -2.53 1.01 -9.82
C LEU A 16 -3.38 -0.10 -9.19
N ALA A 17 -4.61 0.21 -8.74
CA ALA A 17 -5.51 -0.79 -8.16
C ALA A 17 -5.89 -1.87 -9.19
N ALA A 18 -6.14 -1.48 -10.44
CA ALA A 18 -6.38 -2.40 -11.54
C ALA A 18 -5.14 -3.26 -11.84
N LEU A 19 -3.93 -2.68 -11.86
CA LEU A 19 -2.68 -3.43 -12.04
C LEU A 19 -2.43 -4.43 -10.90
N ILE A 20 -2.66 -4.05 -9.65
CA ILE A 20 -2.56 -4.96 -8.50
C ILE A 20 -3.52 -6.15 -8.68
N THR A 21 -4.76 -5.88 -9.10
CA THR A 21 -5.76 -6.92 -9.37
C THR A 21 -5.34 -7.84 -10.51
N ALA A 22 -4.76 -7.30 -11.59
CA ALA A 22 -4.27 -8.11 -12.70
C ALA A 22 -3.08 -9.00 -12.28
N VAL A 23 -2.18 -8.48 -11.44
CA VAL A 23 -1.07 -9.24 -10.85
C VAL A 23 -1.58 -10.36 -9.94
N ASP A 24 -2.54 -10.09 -9.07
CA ASP A 24 -3.15 -11.09 -8.17
C ASP A 24 -3.83 -12.23 -8.94
N ASN A 25 -4.44 -11.91 -10.09
CA ASN A 25 -5.05 -12.88 -11.00
C ASN A 25 -4.06 -13.55 -11.97
N GLU A 26 -2.76 -13.24 -11.88
CA GLU A 26 -1.73 -13.69 -12.83
C GLU A 26 -2.05 -13.35 -14.32
N ASP A 27 -2.84 -12.30 -14.56
CA ASP A 27 -3.26 -11.84 -15.90
C ASP A 27 -2.14 -11.08 -16.62
N ARG A 28 -1.20 -11.85 -17.18
CA ARG A 28 -0.03 -11.31 -17.89
C ARG A 28 -0.40 -10.46 -19.09
N ASP A 29 -1.45 -10.83 -19.81
CA ASP A 29 -1.88 -10.12 -21.02
C ASP A 29 -2.53 -8.78 -20.63
N GLY A 30 -3.38 -8.77 -19.60
CA GLY A 30 -3.96 -7.56 -19.03
C GLY A 30 -2.89 -6.59 -18.53
N ILE A 31 -1.88 -7.08 -17.80
CA ILE A 31 -0.74 -6.26 -17.34
C ILE A 31 -0.02 -5.62 -18.53
N GLN A 32 0.32 -6.39 -19.57
CA GLN A 32 1.02 -5.87 -20.74
C GLN A 32 0.18 -4.82 -21.48
N MET A 33 -1.11 -5.10 -21.67
CA MET A 33 -2.03 -4.16 -22.33
C MET A 33 -2.15 -2.85 -21.56
N MET A 34 -2.30 -2.91 -20.23
CA MET A 34 -2.37 -1.72 -19.38
C MET A 34 -1.09 -0.89 -19.45
N LEU A 35 0.08 -1.53 -19.28
CA LEU A 35 1.37 -0.82 -19.30
C LEU A 35 1.70 -0.23 -20.68
N ALA A 36 1.32 -0.91 -21.77
CA ALA A 36 1.54 -0.43 -23.13
C ALA A 36 0.66 0.78 -23.51
N ALA A 37 -0.46 0.99 -22.80
CA ALA A 37 -1.38 2.10 -23.05
C ALA A 37 -0.94 3.41 -22.38
N LEU A 38 0.04 3.38 -21.48
CA LEU A 38 0.49 4.54 -20.72
C LEU A 38 1.46 5.41 -21.53
N SER A 39 1.25 6.72 -21.47
CA SER A 39 2.29 7.69 -21.81
C SER A 39 3.40 7.70 -20.76
N ILE A 40 4.52 8.36 -21.08
CA ILE A 40 5.65 8.51 -20.14
C ILE A 40 5.22 9.22 -18.86
N ASP A 41 4.42 10.28 -18.97
CA ASP A 41 3.96 11.05 -17.81
C ASP A 41 3.03 10.22 -16.91
N GLU A 42 2.09 9.48 -17.51
CA GLU A 42 1.20 8.57 -16.78
C GLU A 42 1.96 7.44 -16.09
N PHE A 43 3.03 6.93 -16.72
CA PHE A 43 3.90 5.94 -16.11
C PHE A 43 4.62 6.49 -14.88
N GLU A 44 5.09 7.73 -14.92
CA GLU A 44 5.71 8.38 -13.76
C GLU A 44 4.70 8.66 -12.63
N GLU A 45 3.48 9.11 -12.96
CA GLU A 45 2.40 9.26 -11.97
C GLU A 45 2.05 7.92 -11.31
N LEU A 46 1.94 6.86 -12.10
CA LEU A 46 1.71 5.51 -11.61
C LEU A 46 2.86 5.02 -10.70
N ARG A 47 4.11 5.32 -11.06
CA ARG A 47 5.29 4.99 -10.25
C ARG A 47 5.27 5.70 -8.91
N VAL A 48 4.88 6.98 -8.87
CA VAL A 48 4.71 7.75 -7.63
C VAL A 48 3.61 7.14 -6.77
N ALA A 49 2.43 6.85 -7.35
CA ALA A 49 1.33 6.21 -6.64
C ALA A 49 1.75 4.86 -6.04
N ALA A 50 2.52 4.04 -6.76
CA ALA A 50 3.02 2.76 -6.27
C ALA A 50 3.93 2.90 -5.04
N VAL A 51 4.83 3.89 -5.04
CA VAL A 51 5.71 4.19 -3.90
C VAL A 51 4.91 4.69 -2.69
N GLU A 52 3.91 5.54 -2.90
CA GLU A 52 3.06 6.07 -1.82
C GLU A 52 2.21 4.97 -1.18
N VAL A 53 1.58 4.11 -2.00
CA VAL A 53 0.82 2.95 -1.52
C VAL A 53 1.71 1.97 -0.75
N GLN A 54 2.92 1.67 -1.26
CA GLN A 54 3.87 0.82 -0.56
C GLN A 54 4.25 1.40 0.82
N ARG A 55 4.55 2.69 0.89
CA ARG A 55 4.86 3.37 2.15
C ARG A 55 3.69 3.29 3.13
N HIS A 56 2.47 3.51 2.65
CA HIS A 56 1.27 3.43 3.47
C HIS A 56 1.03 2.01 4.01
N HIS A 57 1.18 0.98 3.17
CA HIS A 57 1.10 -0.41 3.61
C HIS A 57 2.14 -0.75 4.69
N LEU A 58 3.40 -0.35 4.51
CA LEU A 58 4.44 -0.58 5.52
C LEU A 58 4.09 0.08 6.86
N TRP A 59 3.55 1.30 6.82
CA TRP A 59 3.08 1.99 8.02
C TRP A 59 1.91 1.26 8.69
N ILE A 60 0.91 0.79 7.91
CA ILE A 60 -0.20 0.00 8.43
C ILE A 60 0.31 -1.29 9.09
N TYR A 61 1.19 -2.04 8.43
CA TYR A 61 1.75 -3.27 8.98
C TYR A 61 2.48 -3.04 10.29
N ALA A 62 3.32 -2.00 10.37
CA ALA A 62 3.99 -1.61 11.61
C ALA A 62 2.97 -1.29 12.71
N ARG A 63 1.93 -0.51 12.38
CA ARG A 63 0.88 -0.13 13.34
C ARG A 63 0.10 -1.34 13.85
N VAL A 64 -0.28 -2.27 12.97
CA VAL A 64 -0.98 -3.51 13.34
C VAL A 64 -0.10 -4.38 14.22
N HIS A 65 1.19 -4.52 13.89
CA HIS A 65 2.15 -5.28 14.69
C HIS A 65 2.30 -4.71 16.11
N ASP A 66 2.43 -3.39 16.23
CA ASP A 66 2.50 -2.71 17.54
C ASP A 66 1.23 -2.95 18.36
N GLU A 67 0.06 -2.94 17.70
CA GLU A 67 -1.20 -3.19 18.37
C GLU A 67 -1.39 -4.62 18.84
N LEU A 68 -0.95 -5.59 18.04
CA LEU A 68 -0.95 -7.00 18.46
C LEU A 68 -0.03 -7.21 19.67
N ASN A 69 1.17 -6.64 19.67
CA ASN A 69 2.09 -6.74 20.81
C ASN A 69 1.53 -6.06 22.07
N ARG A 70 0.88 -4.90 21.92
CA ARG A 70 0.21 -4.23 23.04
C ARG A 70 -0.91 -5.10 23.62
N SER A 71 -1.71 -5.75 22.77
CA SER A 71 -2.77 -6.65 23.23
C SER A 71 -2.21 -7.83 24.02
N LEU A 72 -1.20 -8.52 23.48
CA LEU A 72 -0.55 -9.66 24.14
C LEU A 72 0.04 -9.28 25.51
N ASN A 73 0.68 -8.12 25.61
CA ASN A 73 1.26 -7.65 26.87
C ASN A 73 0.20 -7.28 27.92
N ASN A 74 -0.95 -6.76 27.50
CA ASN A 74 -2.03 -6.40 28.42
C ASN A 74 -2.71 -7.64 29.02
N ASP A 75 -2.89 -8.69 28.22
CA ASP A 75 -3.50 -9.94 28.66
C ASP A 75 -2.59 -10.66 29.68
N GLN A 76 -1.27 -10.66 29.44
CA GLN A 76 -0.26 -11.21 30.37
C GLN A 76 -0.28 -10.51 31.74
N ILE A 77 -0.38 -9.18 31.77
CA ILE A 77 -0.42 -8.41 33.03
C ILE A 77 -1.71 -8.72 33.82
N GLN A 78 -2.83 -8.94 33.14
CA GLN A 78 -4.10 -9.27 33.81
C GLN A 78 -4.08 -10.67 34.43
N GLU A 79 -3.49 -11.66 33.76
CA GLU A 79 -3.31 -13.01 34.33
C GLU A 79 -2.43 -12.99 35.60
N ASP A 80 -1.31 -12.26 35.56
CA ASP A 80 -0.39 -12.15 36.71
C ASP A 80 -1.00 -11.37 37.89
N THR A 81 -1.93 -10.44 37.62
CA THR A 81 -2.58 -9.61 38.64
C THR A 81 -3.76 -10.32 39.32
N HIS A 82 -4.35 -11.35 38.70
CA HIS A 82 -5.53 -12.07 39.23
C HIS A 82 -5.18 -13.49 39.76
N GLY A 83 -3.94 -13.94 39.58
CA GLY A 83 -3.40 -15.21 40.09
C GLY A 83 -2.55 -15.11 41.38
N ALA A 84 -2.44 -13.93 41.98
CA ALA A 84 -1.71 -13.68 43.24
C ALA A 84 -2.66 -13.36 44.41
#